data_AF-A0A7I9YYV7-F1
#
_entry.id   AF-A0A7I9YYV7-F1
#
_cell.length_a   1.000
_cell.length_b   1.000
_cell.length_c   1.000
_cell.angle_alpha   90.00
_cell.angle_beta   90.00
_cell.angle_gamma   90.00
#
_symmetry.space_group_name_H-M   'P 1'
#
loop_
_entity.id
_entity.type
_entity.pdbx_description
1 polymer ?
#
loop_
_entity_poly.entity_id
_entity_poly.type
_entity_poly.pdbx_seq_one_letter_code
_entity_poly.pdbx_strand_id
1 'polypeptide(L)'
;MWRQDTSKAAEPRAKLSRRALRWALEALVCQHLTVARLAEALAVSWNTANNAVLAEGQRVLIADPTRFDGVAVIGVDEHVWRHTRRGDKYVTVIIDLTPVRDGTGPARLLDMIEGAPRSRSPTGWPSGHRTGVMAWTSLPWMASPGSRPPPLKSYLRQPR
;
A
#
# COMPACT_ATOMS: atom_id res chain seq x y z
N MET A 1 31.02 -8.89 -35.31
CA MET A 1 29.87 -8.11 -34.81
C MET A 1 29.71 -8.41 -33.33
N TRP A 2 29.77 -7.40 -32.45
CA TRP A 2 29.64 -7.57 -30.99
C TRP A 2 28.17 -7.52 -30.57
N ARG A 3 27.74 -8.44 -29.69
CA ARG A 3 26.41 -8.44 -29.04
C ARG A 3 26.57 -8.68 -27.54
N GLN A 4 26.11 -7.73 -26.73
CA GLN A 4 26.02 -7.90 -25.28
C GLN A 4 24.61 -8.28 -24.88
N ASP A 5 24.47 -9.33 -24.08
CA ASP A 5 23.21 -9.72 -23.47
C ASP A 5 22.92 -8.82 -22.26
N THR A 6 21.88 -7.98 -22.38
CA THR A 6 21.44 -7.05 -21.35
C THR A 6 20.14 -7.50 -20.66
N SER A 7 19.67 -8.74 -20.92
CA SER A 7 18.42 -9.28 -20.37
C SER A 7 18.38 -9.29 -18.83
N LYS A 8 19.54 -9.46 -18.18
CA LYS A 8 19.69 -9.36 -16.71
C LYS A 8 19.62 -7.92 -16.20
N ALA A 9 19.92 -6.93 -17.02
CA ALA A 9 19.88 -5.53 -16.62
C ALA A 9 18.49 -4.90 -16.78
N ALA A 10 17.76 -5.23 -17.86
CA ALA A 10 16.46 -4.64 -18.17
C ALA A 10 15.56 -5.62 -18.93
N GLU A 11 14.24 -5.45 -18.81
CA GLU A 11 13.28 -6.15 -19.67
C GLU A 11 13.41 -5.68 -21.13
N PRO A 12 13.01 -6.51 -22.11
CA PRO A 12 13.00 -6.10 -23.51
C PRO A 12 12.25 -4.78 -23.72
N ARG A 13 12.87 -3.84 -24.43
CA ARG A 13 12.34 -2.48 -24.72
C ARG A 13 12.14 -1.56 -23.49
N ALA A 14 12.56 -1.97 -22.30
CA ALA A 14 12.50 -1.11 -21.13
C ALA A 14 13.39 0.13 -21.29
N LYS A 15 12.90 1.27 -20.79
CA LYS A 15 13.64 2.54 -20.79
C LYS A 15 14.61 2.67 -19.61
N LEU A 16 14.39 1.88 -18.55
CA LEU A 16 15.17 1.90 -17.32
C LEU A 16 15.62 0.48 -16.96
N SER A 17 16.80 0.38 -16.36
CA SER A 17 17.29 -0.90 -15.81
C SER A 17 16.59 -1.25 -14.50
N ARG A 18 16.61 -2.54 -14.12
CA ARG A 18 16.10 -3.00 -12.82
C ARG A 18 16.78 -2.28 -11.64
N ARG A 19 18.06 -1.92 -11.78
CA ARG A 19 18.79 -1.16 -10.75
C ARG A 19 18.31 0.29 -10.67
N ALA A 20 18.04 0.93 -11.81
CA ALA A 20 17.49 2.28 -11.84
C ALA A 20 16.07 2.31 -11.22
N LEU A 21 15.25 1.30 -11.49
CA LEU A 21 13.91 1.16 -10.88
C LEU A 21 13.99 1.01 -9.36
N ARG A 22 14.84 0.11 -8.86
CA ARG A 22 15.07 -0.08 -7.42
C ARG A 22 15.49 1.22 -6.74
N TRP A 23 16.48 1.91 -7.32
CA TRP A 23 16.95 3.20 -6.79
C TRP A 23 15.83 4.24 -6.80
N ALA A 24 15.04 4.33 -7.88
CA ALA A 24 13.96 5.30 -7.98
C ALA A 24 12.88 5.08 -6.92
N LEU A 25 12.53 3.82 -6.64
CA LEU A 25 11.57 3.47 -5.60
C LEU A 25 12.09 3.82 -4.20
N GLU A 26 13.35 3.50 -3.90
CA GLU A 26 13.99 3.86 -2.63
C GLU A 26 14.09 5.38 -2.45
N ALA A 27 14.48 6.10 -3.50
CA ALA A 27 14.57 7.56 -3.47
C ALA A 27 13.19 8.22 -3.27
N LEU A 28 12.12 7.65 -3.83
CA LEU A 28 10.76 8.12 -3.61
C LEU A 28 10.29 7.87 -2.17
N VAL A 29 10.46 6.63 -1.68
CA VAL A 29 9.85 6.16 -0.43
C VAL A 29 10.67 6.55 0.79
N CYS A 30 11.99 6.36 0.74
CA CYS A 30 12.89 6.55 1.88
C CYS A 30 13.53 7.94 1.91
N GLN A 31 13.80 8.51 0.74
CA GLN A 31 14.46 9.82 0.63
C GLN A 31 13.47 10.95 0.31
N HIS A 32 12.19 10.62 0.08
CA HIS A 32 11.12 11.57 -0.20
C HIS A 32 11.39 12.49 -1.41
N LEU A 33 12.14 12.00 -2.41
CA LEU A 33 12.33 12.76 -3.65
C LEU A 33 11.03 12.83 -4.44
N THR A 34 10.78 13.98 -5.07
CA THR A 34 9.64 14.14 -5.97
C THR A 34 9.85 13.37 -7.28
N VAL A 35 8.77 12.97 -7.95
CA VAL A 35 8.86 12.33 -9.27
C VAL A 35 9.59 13.21 -10.29
N ALA A 36 9.51 14.53 -10.16
CA ALA A 36 10.29 15.46 -11.00
C ALA A 36 11.80 15.32 -10.77
N ARG A 37 12.25 15.17 -9.52
CA ARG A 37 13.67 14.92 -9.20
C ARG A 37 14.13 13.55 -9.69
N LEU A 38 13.26 12.53 -9.65
CA LEU A 38 13.58 11.23 -10.25
C LEU A 38 13.75 11.33 -11.76
N ALA A 39 12.85 12.05 -12.44
CA ALA A 39 12.91 12.25 -13.88
C ALA A 39 14.19 12.97 -14.30
N GLU A 40 14.58 14.02 -13.56
CA GLU A 40 15.84 14.74 -13.75
C GLU A 40 17.06 13.82 -13.54
N ALA A 41 17.12 13.11 -12.41
CA ALA A 41 18.24 12.23 -12.07
C ALA A 41 18.41 11.04 -13.05
N LEU A 42 17.32 10.54 -13.60
CA LEU A 42 17.31 9.42 -14.56
C LEU A 42 17.34 9.87 -16.02
N ALA A 43 17.35 11.19 -16.29
CA ALA A 43 17.29 11.77 -17.62
C ALA A 43 16.13 11.23 -18.48
N VAL A 44 14.93 11.13 -17.90
CA VAL A 44 13.70 10.70 -18.59
C VAL A 44 12.59 11.73 -18.42
N SER A 45 11.52 11.62 -19.21
CA SER A 45 10.35 12.44 -19.00
C SER A 45 9.66 12.13 -17.67
N TRP A 46 8.96 13.12 -17.11
CA TRP A 46 8.19 12.95 -15.89
C TRP A 46 7.22 11.76 -15.97
N ASN A 47 6.47 11.63 -17.07
CA ASN A 47 5.56 10.51 -17.28
C ASN A 47 6.28 9.15 -17.31
N THR A 48 7.48 9.09 -17.88
CA THR A 48 8.28 7.85 -17.90
C THR A 48 8.70 7.47 -16.49
N ALA A 49 9.20 8.43 -15.70
CA ALA A 49 9.55 8.20 -14.30
C ALA A 49 8.32 7.77 -13.48
N ASN A 50 7.21 8.51 -13.57
CA ASN A 50 5.97 8.22 -12.86
C ASN A 50 5.45 6.81 -13.14
N ASN A 51 5.34 6.43 -14.42
CA ASN A 51 4.83 5.12 -14.79
C ASN A 51 5.78 4.00 -14.34
N ALA A 52 7.09 4.24 -14.42
CA ALA A 52 8.09 3.28 -14.00
C ALA A 52 8.04 3.02 -12.48
N VAL A 53 7.94 4.06 -11.65
CA VAL A 53 7.87 3.88 -10.19
C VAL A 53 6.55 3.27 -9.72
N LEU A 54 5.42 3.58 -10.38
CA LEU A 54 4.14 2.93 -10.08
C LEU A 54 4.17 1.44 -10.43
N ALA A 55 4.71 1.09 -11.59
CA ALA A 55 4.83 -0.31 -12.00
C ALA A 55 5.79 -1.10 -11.10
N GLU A 56 6.93 -0.52 -10.73
CA GLU A 56 7.88 -1.17 -9.83
C GLU A 56 7.32 -1.28 -8.40
N GLY A 57 6.63 -0.25 -7.91
CA GLY A 57 5.92 -0.28 -6.63
C GLY A 57 4.90 -1.40 -6.59
N GLN A 58 4.08 -1.55 -7.63
CA GLN A 58 3.14 -2.67 -7.75
C GLN A 58 3.87 -4.02 -7.71
N ARG A 59 4.92 -4.17 -8.50
CA ARG A 59 5.68 -5.43 -8.62
C ARG A 59 6.34 -5.85 -7.31
N VAL A 60 6.88 -4.90 -6.54
CA VAL A 60 7.68 -5.18 -5.34
C VAL A 60 6.83 -5.20 -4.08
N LEU A 61 5.82 -4.33 -3.98
CA LEU A 61 5.07 -4.13 -2.73
C LEU A 61 3.73 -4.86 -2.71
N ILE A 62 3.07 -5.04 -3.86
CA ILE A 62 1.66 -5.47 -3.92
C ILE A 62 1.47 -6.81 -4.65
N ALA A 63 2.27 -7.09 -5.68
CA ALA A 63 2.04 -8.22 -6.59
C ALA A 63 2.42 -9.60 -6.01
N ASP A 64 3.03 -9.66 -4.82
CA ASP A 64 3.34 -10.91 -4.16
C ASP A 64 2.05 -11.59 -3.65
N PRO A 65 1.68 -12.78 -4.16
CA PRO A 65 0.48 -13.48 -3.71
C PRO A 65 0.58 -13.97 -2.25
N THR A 66 1.79 -14.14 -1.73
CA THR A 66 2.05 -14.60 -0.35
C THR A 66 2.11 -13.46 0.66
N ARG A 67 1.84 -12.20 0.23
CA ARG A 67 1.98 -11.01 1.09
C ARG A 67 1.13 -11.04 2.36
N PHE A 68 0.05 -11.81 2.38
CA PHE A 68 -0.84 -11.98 3.54
C PHE A 68 -0.43 -13.11 4.48
N ASP A 69 0.59 -13.91 4.14
CA ASP A 69 1.02 -15.02 4.97
C ASP A 69 1.56 -14.51 6.31
N GLY A 70 1.12 -15.19 7.39
CA GLY A 70 1.51 -14.85 8.76
C GLY A 70 0.87 -13.58 9.34
N VAL A 71 -0.02 -12.90 8.61
CA VAL A 71 -0.70 -11.69 9.10
C VAL A 71 -1.74 -12.08 10.16
N ALA A 72 -1.60 -11.54 11.38
CA ALA A 72 -2.52 -11.73 12.49
C ALA A 72 -3.20 -10.43 12.95
N VAL A 73 -2.62 -9.26 12.64
CA VAL A 73 -3.19 -7.94 12.95
C VAL A 73 -3.20 -7.08 11.70
N ILE A 74 -4.38 -6.60 11.32
CA ILE A 74 -4.55 -5.71 10.18
C ILE A 74 -4.97 -4.32 10.67
N GLY A 75 -4.19 -3.33 10.29
CA GLY A 75 -4.59 -1.93 10.27
C GLY A 75 -5.23 -1.57 8.94
N VAL A 76 -6.29 -0.78 9.00
CA VAL A 76 -6.92 -0.19 7.81
C VAL A 76 -6.96 1.32 8.02
N ASP A 77 -6.49 2.06 7.02
CA ASP A 77 -6.53 3.51 7.00
C ASP A 77 -7.19 4.01 5.71
N GLU A 78 -7.85 5.17 5.78
CA GLU A 78 -8.46 5.82 4.61
C GLU A 78 -7.84 7.21 4.44
N HIS A 79 -7.06 7.36 3.38
CA HIS A 79 -6.47 8.63 3.02
C HIS A 79 -7.28 9.33 1.94
N VAL A 80 -7.67 10.57 2.21
CA VAL A 80 -8.38 11.43 1.26
C VAL A 80 -7.43 12.46 0.70
N TRP A 81 -7.32 12.55 -0.62
CA TRP A 81 -6.56 13.59 -1.28
C TRP A 81 -7.37 14.27 -2.37
N ARG A 82 -6.96 15.50 -2.69
CA ARG A 82 -7.64 16.34 -3.69
C ARG A 82 -6.59 17.17 -4.44
N HIS A 83 -6.49 16.96 -5.75
CA HIS A 83 -5.58 17.73 -6.61
C HIS A 83 -6.24 18.93 -7.31
N THR A 84 -7.56 18.90 -7.52
CA THR A 84 -8.31 19.98 -8.15
C THR A 84 -9.43 20.48 -7.24
N ARG A 85 -10.12 21.57 -7.59
CA ARG A 85 -11.15 22.17 -6.71
C ARG A 85 -12.34 21.25 -6.40
N ARG A 86 -12.53 20.16 -7.16
CA ARG A 86 -13.61 19.16 -7.01
C ARG A 86 -13.07 17.75 -7.24
N GLY A 87 -13.69 16.75 -6.61
CA GLY A 87 -13.37 15.33 -6.83
C GLY A 87 -12.35 14.82 -5.83
N ASP A 88 -12.85 14.51 -4.63
CA ASP A 88 -12.05 13.78 -3.64
C ASP A 88 -11.67 12.42 -4.19
N LYS A 89 -10.40 12.08 -3.96
CA LYS A 89 -9.86 10.76 -4.23
C LYS A 89 -9.59 10.11 -2.88
N TYR A 90 -9.96 8.84 -2.80
CA TYR A 90 -9.86 8.04 -1.60
C TYR A 90 -8.92 6.89 -1.88
N VAL A 91 -8.07 6.55 -0.92
CA VAL A 91 -7.30 5.31 -0.95
C VAL A 91 -7.44 4.65 0.40
N THR A 92 -7.81 3.37 0.39
CA THR A 92 -7.80 2.52 1.56
C THR A 92 -6.46 1.81 1.60
N VAL A 93 -5.70 2.04 2.67
CA VAL A 93 -4.40 1.41 2.93
C VAL A 93 -4.62 0.24 3.87
N ILE A 94 -4.15 -0.94 3.48
CA ILE A 94 -4.19 -2.15 4.29
C ILE A 94 -2.76 -2.40 4.78
N ILE A 95 -2.60 -2.48 6.10
CA ILE A 95 -1.30 -2.55 6.77
C ILE A 95 -1.26 -3.77 7.68
N ASP A 96 -0.21 -4.56 7.58
CA ASP A 96 0.15 -5.58 8.55
C ASP A 96 0.79 -4.92 9.78
N LEU A 97 0.12 -5.02 10.92
CA LEU A 97 0.58 -4.51 12.21
C LEU A 97 1.12 -5.63 13.10
N THR A 98 1.17 -6.88 12.61
CA THR A 98 1.64 -8.04 13.36
C THR A 98 3.07 -7.85 13.89
N PRO A 99 4.06 -7.39 13.09
CA PRO A 99 5.42 -7.21 13.59
C PRO A 99 5.52 -6.14 14.68
N VAL A 100 4.67 -5.12 14.62
CA VAL A 100 4.63 -4.05 15.63
C VAL A 100 4.01 -4.57 16.92
N ARG A 101 2.90 -5.31 16.85
CA ARG A 101 2.27 -5.95 18.01
C ARG A 101 3.25 -6.92 18.69
N ASP A 102 3.96 -7.72 17.90
CA ASP A 102 4.82 -8.79 18.40
C ASP A 102 6.25 -8.30 18.72
N GLY A 103 6.56 -7.03 18.46
CA GLY A 103 7.87 -6.43 18.72
C GLY A 103 8.99 -6.96 17.81
N THR A 104 8.67 -7.55 16.67
CA THR A 104 9.63 -8.19 15.76
C THR A 104 10.07 -7.29 14.60
N GLY A 105 9.40 -6.16 14.38
CA GLY A 105 9.74 -5.25 13.29
C GLY A 105 8.73 -4.14 13.04
N PRO A 106 8.93 -3.35 11.97
CA PRO A 106 8.01 -2.29 11.58
C PRO A 106 6.74 -2.83 10.93
N ALA A 107 5.73 -1.97 10.83
CA ALA A 107 4.53 -2.27 10.06
C ALA A 107 4.86 -2.48 8.56
N ARG A 108 4.10 -3.35 7.90
CA ARG A 108 4.28 -3.70 6.49
C ARG A 108 3.04 -3.31 5.69
N LEU A 109 3.22 -2.66 4.54
CA LEU A 109 2.13 -2.42 3.60
C LEU A 109 1.68 -3.74 2.97
N LEU A 110 0.37 -4.01 2.96
CA LEU A 110 -0.23 -5.18 2.33
C LEU A 110 -0.99 -4.83 1.05
N ASP A 111 -1.70 -3.71 1.06
CA ASP A 111 -2.47 -3.26 -0.11
C ASP A 111 -2.76 -1.75 -0.08
N MET A 112 -3.02 -1.19 -1.25
CA MET A 112 -3.56 0.16 -1.42
C MET A 112 -4.64 0.12 -2.49
N ILE A 113 -5.88 0.29 -2.06
CA ILE A 113 -7.06 0.13 -2.90
C ILE A 113 -7.65 1.51 -3.16
N GLU A 114 -7.86 1.86 -4.43
CA GLU A 114 -8.60 3.09 -4.76
C GLU A 114 -10.02 2.99 -4.18
N GLY A 115 -10.36 3.94 -3.33
CA GLY A 115 -11.63 3.99 -2.63
C GLY A 115 -12.73 4.62 -3.48
N ALA A 116 -13.96 4.13 -3.29
CA ALA A 116 -15.16 4.83 -3.69
C ALA A 116 -15.58 5.79 -2.56
N PRO A 117 -16.24 6.93 -2.85
CA PRO A 117 -16.70 7.85 -1.80
C PRO A 117 -17.54 7.11 -0.76
N ARG A 118 -17.03 7.09 0.48
CA ARG A 118 -17.68 6.69 1.75
C ARG A 118 -18.78 5.64 1.61
N SER A 119 -18.44 4.36 1.37
CA SER A 119 -19.20 3.14 1.80
C SER A 119 -19.02 1.90 0.91
N ARG A 120 -17.79 1.48 0.58
CA ARG A 120 -17.62 0.14 -0.01
C ARG A 120 -16.54 -0.65 0.70
N SER A 121 -16.97 -1.64 1.48
CA SER A 121 -16.12 -2.71 1.99
C SER A 121 -15.41 -3.38 0.79
N PRO A 122 -14.10 -3.70 0.88
CA PRO A 122 -13.41 -4.38 -0.21
C PRO A 122 -14.11 -5.70 -0.52
N THR A 123 -14.71 -5.80 -1.70
CA THR A 123 -15.38 -7.02 -2.16
C THR A 123 -14.29 -7.94 -2.71
N GLY A 124 -13.85 -8.94 -1.94
CA GLY A 124 -12.78 -9.86 -2.36
C GLY A 124 -11.94 -10.51 -1.26
N TRP A 125 -12.31 -10.36 0.02
CA TRP A 125 -11.58 -10.99 1.13
C TRP A 125 -11.62 -12.54 1.02
N PRO A 126 -10.48 -13.24 1.08
CA PRO A 126 -10.47 -14.70 1.12
C PRO A 126 -10.99 -15.20 2.48
N SER A 127 -12.11 -15.91 2.45
CA SER A 127 -12.70 -16.63 3.58
C SER A 127 -11.86 -17.89 3.90
N GLY A 128 -10.71 -17.73 4.58
CA GLY A 128 -9.77 -18.84 4.71
C GLY A 128 -9.01 -19.03 6.02
N HIS A 129 -8.85 -18.02 6.88
CA HIS A 129 -7.96 -18.16 8.05
C HIS A 129 -8.73 -18.09 9.38
N ARG A 130 -9.04 -19.27 9.91
CA ARG A 130 -9.56 -19.48 11.27
C ARG A 130 -8.43 -19.39 12.28
N THR A 131 -8.17 -18.20 12.80
CA THR A 131 -7.68 -17.95 14.18
C THR A 131 -7.55 -16.46 14.42
N GLY A 132 -8.36 -15.92 15.35
CA GLY A 132 -8.10 -14.65 16.01
C GLY A 132 -8.38 -13.35 15.24
N VAL A 133 -9.10 -13.38 14.12
CA VAL A 133 -9.51 -12.16 13.42
C VAL A 133 -10.68 -11.52 14.16
N MET A 134 -10.45 -10.38 14.82
CA MET A 134 -11.52 -9.42 15.12
C MET A 134 -12.00 -8.86 13.77
N ALA A 135 -12.90 -9.62 13.13
CA ALA A 135 -13.60 -9.18 11.96
C ALA A 135 -14.48 -8.00 12.36
N TRP A 136 -14.32 -6.89 11.64
CA TRP A 136 -15.07 -5.64 11.76
C TRP A 136 -16.61 -5.80 11.72
N THR A 137 -17.12 -7.00 11.45
CA THR A 137 -18.55 -7.33 11.40
C THR A 137 -19.21 -7.58 12.77
N SER A 138 -18.50 -7.45 13.89
CA SER A 138 -19.05 -7.85 15.21
C SER A 138 -19.41 -6.71 16.17
N LEU A 139 -19.44 -5.44 15.71
CA LEU A 139 -19.79 -4.30 16.57
C LEU A 139 -21.29 -3.95 16.49
N PRO A 140 -22.07 -4.10 17.58
CA PRO A 140 -23.54 -3.92 17.57
C PRO A 140 -24.03 -2.53 17.14
N TRP A 141 -23.20 -1.49 17.28
CA TRP A 141 -23.61 -0.11 17.03
C TRP A 141 -23.59 0.30 15.54
N MET A 142 -23.04 -0.54 14.65
CA MET A 142 -23.09 -0.31 13.19
C MET A 142 -24.40 -0.81 12.54
N ALA A 143 -25.27 -1.52 13.26
CA ALA A 143 -26.54 -2.01 12.73
C ALA A 143 -27.66 -0.93 12.69
N SER A 144 -27.42 0.25 13.28
CA SER A 144 -28.45 1.29 13.42
C SER A 144 -27.96 2.64 12.90
N PRO A 145 -28.63 3.23 11.89
CA PRO A 145 -28.32 4.57 11.40
C PRO A 145 -28.45 5.61 12.52
N GLY A 146 -27.36 6.32 12.85
CA GLY A 146 -27.36 7.44 13.80
C GLY A 146 -26.48 7.26 15.05
N SER A 147 -25.94 6.06 15.28
CA SER A 147 -25.05 5.79 16.42
C SER A 147 -23.66 6.40 16.18
N ARG A 148 -23.17 7.25 17.10
CA ARG A 148 -21.78 7.75 17.07
C ARG A 148 -20.83 6.75 17.77
N PRO A 149 -19.61 6.55 17.25
CA PRO A 149 -18.62 5.70 17.92
C PRO A 149 -18.24 6.29 19.29
N PRO A 150 -18.05 5.47 20.33
CA PRO A 150 -17.51 5.93 21.60
C PRO A 150 -16.04 6.40 21.44
N PRO A 151 -15.57 7.33 22.28
CA PRO A 151 -14.24 7.92 22.17
C PRO A 151 -13.12 6.88 22.36
N LEU A 152 -12.02 7.07 21.62
CA LEU A 152 -10.88 6.13 21.47
C LEU A 152 -10.34 5.53 22.78
N LYS A 153 -10.42 6.28 23.89
CA LYS A 153 -9.97 5.85 25.23
C LYS A 153 -10.68 4.61 25.76
N SER A 154 -11.87 4.28 25.23
CA SER A 154 -12.65 3.11 25.65
C SER A 154 -12.15 1.78 25.09
N TYR A 155 -11.29 1.79 24.05
CA TYR A 155 -10.78 0.58 23.40
C TYR A 155 -9.43 0.08 23.96
N LEU A 156 -8.78 0.85 24.84
CA LEU A 156 -7.45 0.54 25.38
C LEU A 156 -7.45 -0.17 26.74
N ARG A 157 -8.59 -0.70 27.20
CA ARG A 157 -8.63 -1.47 28.45
C ARG A 157 -8.11 -2.90 28.20
N GLN A 158 -6.81 -3.09 28.42
CA GLN A 158 -6.23 -4.43 28.51
C GLN A 158 -6.86 -5.21 29.68
N PRO A 159 -7.13 -6.52 29.55
CA PRO A 159 -7.46 -7.35 30.70
C PRO A 159 -6.23 -7.44 31.62
N ARG A 160 -6.46 -7.49 32.94
CA ARG A 160 -5.42 -7.84 33.92
C ARG A 160 -5.05 -9.30 33.80
#